data_AF-A0A2W4NXT4-F1
#
_entry.id   AF-A0A2W4NXT4-F1
#
_cell.length_a   1.000
_cell.length_b   1.000
_cell.length_c   1.000
_cell.angle_alpha   90.00
_cell.angle_beta   90.00
_cell.angle_gamma   90.00
#
_symmetry.space_group_name_H-M   'P 1'
#
loop_
_entity.id
_entity.type
_entity.pdbx_description
1 polymer ?
#
loop_
_entity_poly.entity_id
_entity_poly.type
_entity_poly.pdbx_seq_one_letter_code
_entity_poly.pdbx_strand_id
1 'polypeptide(L)'
;STPLVLSVHSIISFDFAISQLPGWHVTVFPPYFVAGAVYCGFAMVICLLIPIRRWYGLHNLITLKHFDLMGKVMLASGLIVAYGYFCEIFYAWYSASLFEYQLILTRTIGPYAWSYWALILLNVAIPQLLWFKRLRTNLPLLFFVSVCINIGMWFERWVIVVLSLHRDFLPSSWGFYTPTVWDWATYIGSFGLFFFLFFLFIRLLPMIAIFEVRDLVHKTHEETAHGHVGETGRAELA
;
A
#
# COMPACT_ATOMS: atom_id res chain seq x y z
N SER A 1 -7.96 13.23 -12.27
CA SER A 1 -8.29 12.38 -11.12
C SER A 1 -7.30 12.52 -9.95
N THR A 2 -6.05 12.93 -10.17
CA THR A 2 -5.02 13.05 -9.12
C THR A 2 -5.45 13.78 -7.84
N PRO A 3 -6.00 15.02 -7.87
CA PRO A 3 -6.44 15.69 -6.64
C PRO A 3 -7.59 14.96 -5.93
N LEU A 4 -8.43 14.25 -6.69
CA LEU A 4 -9.56 13.49 -6.15
C LEU A 4 -9.09 12.25 -5.39
N VAL A 5 -8.07 11.54 -5.86
CA VAL A 5 -7.55 10.36 -5.14
C VAL A 5 -6.94 10.77 -3.79
N LEU A 6 -6.22 11.90 -3.77
CA LEU A 6 -5.67 12.47 -2.54
C LEU A 6 -6.79 12.90 -1.58
N SER A 7 -7.82 13.58 -2.09
CA SER A 7 -8.91 14.06 -1.25
C SER A 7 -9.79 12.94 -0.70
N VAL A 8 -10.12 11.92 -1.48
CA VAL A 8 -10.99 10.81 -1.03
C VAL A 8 -10.38 10.06 0.16
N HIS A 9 -9.09 9.70 0.08
CA HIS A 9 -8.42 9.04 1.20
C HIS A 9 -8.16 9.97 2.38
N SER A 10 -7.99 11.27 2.12
CA SER A 10 -7.92 12.28 3.19
C SER A 10 -9.26 12.45 3.90
N ILE A 11 -10.40 12.37 3.19
CA ILE A 11 -11.74 12.46 3.79
C ILE A 11 -11.99 11.25 4.69
N ILE A 12 -11.68 10.03 4.24
CA ILE A 12 -11.76 8.83 5.08
C ILE A 12 -10.86 8.97 6.31
N SER A 13 -9.69 9.60 6.15
CA SER A 13 -8.79 9.89 7.25
C SER A 13 -9.37 10.93 8.23
N PHE A 14 -10.16 11.90 7.75
CA PHE A 14 -10.77 12.92 8.60
C PHE A 14 -11.85 12.35 9.53
N ASP A 15 -12.52 11.27 9.14
CA ASP A 15 -13.48 10.57 10.02
C ASP A 15 -12.83 10.13 11.34
N PHE A 16 -11.52 9.83 11.32
CA PHE A 16 -10.73 9.58 12.52
C PHE A 16 -10.15 10.88 13.09
N ALA A 17 -9.46 11.67 12.27
CA ALA A 17 -8.67 12.82 12.74
C ALA A 17 -9.47 13.93 13.42
N ILE A 18 -10.76 14.06 13.09
CA ILE A 18 -11.66 15.04 13.71
C ILE A 18 -12.09 14.60 15.11
N SER A 19 -12.08 13.30 15.42
CA SER A 19 -12.37 12.79 16.75
C SER A 19 -11.32 13.27 17.75
N GLN A 20 -11.74 13.44 19.01
CA GLN A 20 -10.84 13.80 20.12
C GLN A 20 -10.19 12.58 20.79
N LEU A 21 -10.41 11.37 20.27
CA LEU A 21 -9.84 10.15 20.84
C LEU A 21 -8.31 10.15 20.76
N PRO A 22 -7.61 9.68 21.82
CA PRO A 22 -6.16 9.54 21.80
C PRO A 22 -5.73 8.59 20.68
N GLY A 23 -4.74 9.00 19.90
CA GLY A 23 -4.30 8.26 18.72
C GLY A 23 -5.20 8.35 17.49
N TRP A 24 -6.33 9.07 17.56
CA TRP A 24 -7.06 9.49 16.36
C TRP A 24 -6.85 10.96 16.08
N HIS A 25 -6.76 11.80 17.12
CA HIS A 25 -6.59 13.25 17.00
C HIS A 25 -5.16 13.66 16.58
N VAL A 26 -4.75 13.25 15.37
CA VAL A 26 -3.41 13.48 14.83
C VAL A 26 -3.49 14.13 13.45
N THR A 27 -2.81 15.28 13.31
CA THR A 27 -2.87 16.10 12.08
C THR A 27 -2.12 15.50 10.90
N VAL A 28 -1.24 14.52 11.13
CA VAL A 28 -0.47 13.84 10.07
C VAL A 28 -1.30 12.77 9.34
N PHE A 29 -2.48 12.42 9.85
CA PHE A 29 -3.30 11.32 9.33
C PHE A 29 -3.67 11.47 7.84
N PRO A 30 -4.13 12.63 7.33
CA PRO A 30 -4.53 12.74 5.93
C PRO A 30 -3.43 12.36 4.91
N PRO A 31 -2.21 12.96 4.94
CA PRO A 31 -1.15 12.56 4.01
C PRO A 31 -0.65 11.13 4.27
N TYR A 32 -0.67 10.68 5.54
CA TYR A 32 -0.27 9.34 5.92
C TYR A 32 -1.21 8.25 5.37
N PHE A 33 -2.53 8.44 5.48
CA PHE A 33 -3.54 7.52 4.94
C PHE A 33 -3.47 7.43 3.42
N VAL A 34 -3.20 8.55 2.75
CA VAL A 34 -2.98 8.59 1.30
C VAL A 34 -1.73 7.78 0.91
N ALA A 35 -0.63 7.95 1.64
CA ALA A 35 0.58 7.15 1.39
C ALA A 35 0.32 5.65 1.59
N GLY A 36 -0.40 5.28 2.66
CA GLY A 36 -0.84 3.91 2.91
C GLY A 36 -1.74 3.35 1.82
N ALA A 37 -2.61 4.17 1.22
CA ALA A 37 -3.48 3.77 0.12
C ALA A 37 -2.69 3.45 -1.15
N VAL A 38 -1.72 4.29 -1.51
CA VAL A 38 -0.81 4.04 -2.63
C VAL A 38 0.00 2.77 -2.36
N TYR A 39 0.49 2.61 -1.13
CA TYR A 39 1.29 1.48 -0.72
C TYR A 39 0.54 0.14 -0.84
N CYS A 40 -0.64 0.04 -0.22
CA CYS A 40 -1.53 -1.12 -0.31
C CYS A 40 -2.01 -1.38 -1.75
N GLY A 41 -2.36 -0.31 -2.47
CA GLY A 41 -2.84 -0.39 -3.85
C GLY A 41 -1.82 -1.01 -4.80
N PHE A 42 -0.57 -0.54 -4.77
CA PHE A 42 0.50 -1.14 -5.58
C PHE A 42 0.80 -2.58 -5.17
N ALA A 43 0.72 -2.91 -3.87
CA ALA A 43 0.86 -4.28 -3.40
C ALA A 43 -0.23 -5.19 -3.99
N MET A 44 -1.50 -4.77 -3.95
CA MET A 44 -2.60 -5.53 -4.55
C MET A 44 -2.46 -5.66 -6.07
N VAL A 45 -2.06 -4.59 -6.77
CA VAL A 45 -1.82 -4.63 -8.22
C VAL A 45 -0.74 -5.66 -8.56
N ILE A 46 0.36 -5.72 -7.81
CA ILE A 46 1.39 -6.75 -8.00
C ILE A 46 0.83 -8.16 -7.75
N CYS A 47 0.06 -8.35 -6.67
CA CYS A 47 -0.60 -9.64 -6.36
C CYS A 47 -1.49 -10.14 -7.50
N LEU A 48 -2.14 -9.25 -8.24
CA LEU A 48 -2.99 -9.60 -9.39
C LEU A 48 -2.20 -9.76 -10.69
N LEU A 49 -1.24 -8.86 -10.96
CA LEU A 49 -0.50 -8.85 -12.22
C LEU A 49 0.45 -10.04 -12.36
N ILE A 50 1.06 -10.53 -11.28
CA ILE A 50 1.96 -11.70 -11.34
C ILE A 50 1.24 -12.95 -11.87
N PRO A 51 0.11 -13.41 -11.30
CA PRO A 51 -0.60 -14.58 -11.82
C PRO A 51 -1.21 -14.31 -13.21
N ILE A 52 -1.77 -13.12 -13.47
CA ILE A 52 -2.33 -12.78 -14.78
C ILE A 52 -1.25 -12.85 -15.88
N ARG A 53 -0.07 -12.29 -15.61
CA ARG A 53 1.07 -12.36 -16.54
C ARG A 53 1.44 -13.79 -16.88
N ARG A 54 1.40 -14.71 -15.91
CA ARG A 54 1.72 -16.12 -16.11
C ARG A 54 0.61 -16.85 -16.88
N TRP A 55 -0.66 -16.67 -16.50
CA TRP A 55 -1.79 -17.41 -17.07
C TRP A 55 -2.18 -16.93 -18.47
N TYR A 56 -2.11 -15.62 -18.74
CA TYR A 56 -2.45 -15.04 -20.04
C TYR A 56 -1.24 -14.82 -20.95
N GLY A 57 -0.04 -15.25 -20.54
CA GLY A 57 1.16 -15.18 -21.37
C GLY A 57 1.66 -13.76 -21.69
N LEU A 58 1.32 -12.75 -20.88
CA LEU A 58 1.57 -11.32 -21.15
C LEU A 58 3.02 -10.85 -20.91
N HIS A 59 4.01 -11.74 -21.09
CA HIS A 59 5.41 -11.50 -20.74
C HIS A 59 6.05 -10.35 -21.54
N ASN A 60 5.60 -10.16 -22.78
CA ASN A 60 6.11 -9.14 -23.70
C ASN A 60 5.53 -7.74 -23.44
N LEU A 61 4.36 -7.66 -22.79
CA LEU A 61 3.70 -6.40 -22.44
C LEU A 61 4.05 -5.99 -21.01
N ILE A 62 3.91 -6.91 -20.06
CA ILE A 62 4.20 -6.68 -18.64
C ILE A 62 5.63 -7.18 -18.37
N THR A 63 6.60 -6.32 -18.68
CA THR A 63 8.04 -6.62 -18.48
C THR A 63 8.47 -6.52 -17.01
N LEU A 64 9.64 -7.08 -16.67
CA LEU A 64 10.24 -6.96 -15.33
C LEU A 64 10.51 -5.51 -14.91
N LYS A 65 10.66 -4.59 -15.87
CA LYS A 65 10.83 -3.16 -15.60
C LYS A 65 9.60 -2.57 -14.90
N HIS A 66 8.39 -3.01 -15.26
CA HIS A 66 7.15 -2.58 -14.59
C HIS A 66 7.18 -2.96 -13.10
N PHE A 67 7.55 -4.22 -12.78
CA PHE A 67 7.67 -4.67 -11.40
C PHE A 67 8.79 -3.95 -10.62
N ASP A 68 9.92 -3.67 -11.27
CA ASP A 68 11.01 -2.90 -10.65
C ASP A 68 10.56 -1.48 -10.24
N LEU A 69 9.80 -0.81 -11.12
CA LEU A 69 9.25 0.53 -10.89
C LEU A 69 8.14 0.52 -9.86
N MET A 70 7.18 -0.42 -9.94
CA MET A 70 6.13 -0.58 -8.93
C MET A 70 6.74 -0.85 -7.55
N GLY A 71 7.79 -1.68 -7.47
CA GLY A 71 8.51 -1.92 -6.22
C GLY A 71 9.20 -0.67 -5.65
N LYS A 72 9.68 0.25 -6.50
CA LYS A 72 10.24 1.55 -6.03
C LYS A 72 9.15 2.47 -5.49
N VAL A 73 8.01 2.55 -6.16
CA VAL A 73 6.87 3.36 -5.70
C VAL A 73 6.33 2.81 -4.38
N MET A 74 6.23 1.49 -4.27
CA MET A 74 5.86 0.80 -3.04
C MET A 74 6.88 1.07 -1.92
N LEU A 75 8.18 1.02 -2.20
CA LEU A 75 9.20 1.40 -1.21
C LEU A 75 9.07 2.87 -0.77
N ALA A 76 8.93 3.79 -1.72
CA ALA A 76 8.82 5.23 -1.42
C ALA A 76 7.59 5.55 -0.56
N SER A 77 6.43 4.99 -0.91
CA SER A 77 5.20 5.14 -0.12
C SER A 77 5.30 4.44 1.24
N GLY A 78 5.90 3.24 1.31
CA GLY A 78 6.13 2.53 2.56
C GLY A 78 7.03 3.29 3.54
N LEU A 79 8.02 4.05 3.05
CA LEU A 79 8.85 4.92 3.90
C LEU A 79 8.05 6.09 4.49
N ILE A 80 7.10 6.66 3.75
CA ILE A 80 6.21 7.71 4.26
C ILE A 80 5.29 7.14 5.35
N VAL A 81 4.79 5.93 5.16
CA VAL A 81 3.98 5.22 6.17
C VAL A 81 4.83 4.91 7.42
N ALA A 82 6.05 4.42 7.25
CA ALA A 82 6.97 4.17 8.35
C ALA A 82 7.32 5.45 9.12
N TYR A 83 7.51 6.57 8.41
CA TYR A 83 7.64 7.89 9.01
C TYR A 83 6.41 8.27 9.83
N GLY A 84 5.19 8.00 9.32
CA GLY A 84 3.94 8.20 10.06
C GLY A 84 3.90 7.44 11.39
N TYR A 85 4.26 6.15 11.41
CA TYR A 85 4.33 5.38 12.66
C TYR A 85 5.33 5.96 13.66
N PHE A 86 6.50 6.38 13.17
CA PHE A 86 7.52 6.98 14.02
C PHE A 86 7.08 8.34 14.58
N CYS A 87 6.47 9.17 13.75
CA CYS A 87 5.88 10.44 14.16
C CYS A 87 4.80 10.25 15.22
N GLU A 88 3.95 9.24 15.10
CA GLU A 88 2.91 8.97 16.10
C GLU A 88 3.52 8.65 17.47
N ILE A 89 4.52 7.76 17.53
CA ILE A 89 5.25 7.47 18.78
C ILE A 89 5.93 8.73 19.31
N PHE A 90 6.60 9.48 18.43
CA PHE A 90 7.32 10.68 18.82
C PHE A 90 6.39 11.75 19.39
N TYR A 91 5.27 12.04 18.73
CA TYR A 91 4.30 13.03 19.18
C TYR A 91 3.57 12.59 20.44
N ALA A 92 3.24 11.30 20.58
CA ALA A 92 2.63 10.80 21.80
C ALA A 92 3.58 10.93 23.01
N TRP A 93 4.89 10.69 22.83
CA TRP A 93 5.90 10.97 23.86
C TRP A 93 6.10 12.48 24.11
N TYR A 94 6.16 13.28 23.04
CA TYR A 94 6.40 14.72 23.10
C TYR A 94 5.23 15.52 23.69
N SER A 95 3.99 15.07 23.50
CA SER A 95 2.78 15.79 23.94
C SER A 95 2.64 15.93 25.46
N ALA A 96 3.38 15.14 26.24
CA ALA A 96 3.23 15.00 27.69
C ALA A 96 1.80 14.64 28.16
N SER A 97 0.94 14.17 27.25
CA SER A 97 -0.39 13.67 27.59
C SER A 97 -0.30 12.25 28.15
N LEU A 98 -0.86 12.06 29.34
CA LEU A 98 -0.95 10.74 29.98
C LEU A 98 -1.69 9.72 29.10
N PHE A 99 -2.72 10.17 28.36
CA PHE A 99 -3.54 9.30 27.51
C PHE A 99 -2.80 8.85 26.24
N GLU A 100 -2.07 9.75 25.59
CA GLU A 100 -1.24 9.42 24.42
C GLU A 100 -0.06 8.51 24.81
N TYR A 101 0.55 8.75 25.98
CA TYR A 101 1.58 7.87 26.51
C TYR A 101 1.03 6.47 26.81
N GLN A 102 -0.15 6.39 27.45
CA GLN A 102 -0.82 5.13 27.73
C GLN A 102 -1.22 4.36 26.46
N LEU A 103 -1.54 5.08 25.38
CA LEU A 103 -1.80 4.48 24.07
C LEU A 103 -0.55 3.78 23.53
N ILE A 104 0.63 4.41 23.58
CA ILE A 104 1.90 3.77 23.15
C ILE A 104 2.15 2.50 23.97
N LEU A 105 1.98 2.56 25.28
CA LEU A 105 2.15 1.40 26.16
C LEU A 105 1.14 0.29 25.84
N THR A 106 -0.11 0.65 25.57
CA THR A 106 -1.16 -0.31 25.20
C THR A 106 -0.86 -0.96 23.85
N ARG A 107 -0.30 -0.22 22.90
CA ARG A 107 0.11 -0.77 21.60
C ARG A 107 1.33 -1.66 21.69
N THR A 108 2.28 -1.38 22.58
CA THR A 108 3.56 -2.12 22.64
C THR A 108 3.56 -3.30 23.61
N ILE A 109 2.83 -3.21 24.72
CA ILE A 109 2.83 -4.19 25.82
C ILE A 109 1.39 -4.65 26.17
N GLY A 110 0.36 -3.98 25.65
CA GLY A 110 -1.04 -4.31 25.93
C GLY A 110 -1.53 -5.63 25.31
N PRO A 111 -2.81 -5.96 25.52
CA PRO A 111 -3.36 -7.26 25.12
C PRO A 111 -3.34 -7.50 23.60
N TYR A 112 -3.39 -6.44 22.80
CA TYR A 112 -3.27 -6.51 21.35
C TYR A 112 -1.87 -6.15 20.83
N ALA A 113 -0.84 -6.18 21.68
CA ALA A 113 0.53 -5.81 21.27
C ALA A 113 1.06 -6.63 20.10
N TRP A 114 0.66 -7.90 20.01
CA TRP A 114 0.99 -8.76 18.88
C TRP A 114 0.58 -8.16 17.53
N SER A 115 -0.55 -7.45 17.47
CA SER A 115 -1.04 -6.81 16.24
C SER A 115 -0.19 -5.61 15.83
N TYR A 116 0.33 -4.86 16.80
CA TYR A 116 1.24 -3.75 16.56
C TYR A 116 2.63 -4.22 16.11
N TRP A 117 3.17 -5.27 16.75
CA TRP A 117 4.44 -5.84 16.31
C TRP A 117 4.35 -6.52 14.95
N ALA A 118 3.21 -7.18 14.65
CA ALA A 118 2.93 -7.69 13.31
C ALA A 118 2.86 -6.56 12.27
N LEU A 119 2.21 -5.44 12.60
CA LEU A 119 2.19 -4.24 11.76
C LEU A 119 3.60 -3.75 11.43
N ILE A 120 4.45 -3.54 12.44
CA ILE A 120 5.83 -3.05 12.23
C ILE A 120 6.65 -4.06 11.39
N LEU A 121 6.51 -5.36 11.66
CA LEU A 121 7.19 -6.40 10.89
C LEU A 121 6.76 -6.38 9.41
N LEU A 122 5.46 -6.35 9.15
CA LEU A 122 4.89 -6.51 7.82
C LEU A 122 5.00 -5.25 6.95
N ASN A 123 4.85 -4.05 7.54
CA ASN A 123 4.86 -2.79 6.79
C ASN A 123 6.20 -2.06 6.84
N VAL A 124 7.03 -2.27 7.87
CA VAL A 124 8.31 -1.57 8.00
C VAL A 124 9.48 -2.50 7.70
N ALA A 125 9.58 -3.65 8.37
CA ALA A 125 10.77 -4.50 8.30
C ALA A 125 10.87 -5.30 6.98
N ILE A 126 9.87 -6.12 6.65
CA ILE A 126 9.87 -6.93 5.42
C ILE A 126 10.02 -6.07 4.14
N PRO A 127 9.36 -4.90 4.02
CA PRO A 127 9.44 -4.09 2.81
C PRO A 127 10.79 -3.41 2.60
N GLN A 128 11.67 -3.34 3.61
CA GLN A 128 13.06 -2.89 3.39
C GLN A 128 13.83 -3.81 2.44
N LEU A 129 13.37 -5.04 2.21
CA LEU A 129 13.92 -5.92 1.18
C LEU A 129 13.84 -5.29 -0.23
N LEU A 130 12.90 -4.35 -0.46
CA LEU A 130 12.71 -3.69 -1.75
C LEU A 130 13.84 -2.73 -2.13
N TRP A 131 14.75 -2.36 -1.21
CA TRP A 131 15.96 -1.59 -1.56
C TRP A 131 16.81 -2.33 -2.60
N PHE A 132 16.90 -3.65 -2.47
CA PHE A 132 17.73 -4.47 -3.32
C PHE A 132 17.03 -4.77 -4.65
N LYS A 133 17.61 -4.27 -5.76
CA LYS A 133 17.09 -4.53 -7.11
C LYS A 133 16.91 -6.03 -7.38
N ARG A 134 17.84 -6.88 -6.90
CA ARG A 134 17.75 -8.34 -7.02
C ARG A 134 16.45 -8.91 -6.47
N LEU A 135 15.97 -8.35 -5.36
CA LEU A 135 14.75 -8.76 -4.69
C LEU A 135 13.50 -8.21 -5.41
N ARG A 136 13.56 -6.97 -5.90
CA ARG A 136 12.48 -6.38 -6.72
C ARG A 136 12.28 -7.08 -8.08
N THR A 137 13.33 -7.64 -8.66
CA THR A 137 13.23 -8.37 -9.94
C THR A 137 12.83 -9.83 -9.78
N ASN A 138 12.79 -10.36 -8.55
CA ASN A 138 12.42 -11.74 -8.27
C ASN A 138 10.90 -11.82 -7.99
N LEU A 139 10.11 -12.27 -8.97
CA LEU A 139 8.64 -12.23 -8.91
C LEU A 139 8.03 -13.00 -7.71
N PRO A 140 8.44 -14.25 -7.40
CA PRO A 140 7.97 -14.94 -6.19
C PRO A 140 8.19 -14.16 -4.90
N LEU A 141 9.36 -13.53 -4.76
CA LEU A 141 9.69 -12.77 -3.56
C LEU A 141 8.93 -11.45 -3.51
N LEU A 142 8.80 -10.77 -4.65
CA LEU A 142 7.97 -9.57 -4.75
C LEU A 142 6.50 -9.87 -4.43
N PHE A 143 5.97 -11.01 -4.89
CA PHE A 143 4.62 -11.47 -4.55
C PHE A 143 4.47 -11.70 -3.05
N PHE A 144 5.43 -12.39 -2.41
CA PHE A 144 5.43 -12.59 -0.97
C PHE A 144 5.42 -11.26 -0.21
N VAL A 145 6.30 -10.32 -0.57
CA VAL A 145 6.34 -8.99 0.05
C VAL A 145 5.02 -8.25 -0.15
N SER A 146 4.42 -8.29 -1.34
CA SER A 146 3.13 -7.66 -1.61
C SER A 146 1.98 -8.27 -0.80
N VAL A 147 1.96 -9.58 -0.57
CA VAL A 147 0.98 -10.21 0.33
C VAL A 147 1.19 -9.76 1.78
N CYS A 148 2.44 -9.74 2.26
CA CYS A 148 2.77 -9.21 3.59
C CYS A 148 2.29 -7.78 3.78
N ILE A 149 2.47 -6.91 2.79
CA ILE A 149 2.03 -5.51 2.84
C ILE A 149 0.51 -5.41 2.91
N ASN A 150 -0.23 -6.18 2.11
CA ASN A 150 -1.70 -6.15 2.18
C ASN A 150 -2.21 -6.58 3.57
N ILE A 151 -1.61 -7.61 4.16
CA ILE A 151 -1.94 -8.06 5.52
C ILE A 151 -1.51 -7.01 6.55
N GLY A 152 -0.33 -6.42 6.41
CA GLY A 152 0.19 -5.38 7.30
C GLY A 152 -0.65 -4.11 7.28
N MET A 153 -1.10 -3.66 6.11
CA MET A 153 -2.01 -2.53 5.96
C MET A 153 -3.40 -2.80 6.53
N TRP A 154 -3.85 -4.06 6.52
CA TRP A 154 -5.05 -4.44 7.27
C TRP A 154 -4.82 -4.32 8.78
N PHE A 155 -3.66 -4.79 9.29
CA PHE A 155 -3.28 -4.59 10.69
C PHE A 155 -3.13 -3.12 11.06
N GLU A 156 -2.68 -2.25 10.14
CA GLU A 156 -2.62 -0.81 10.37
C GLU A 156 -4.01 -0.26 10.74
N ARG A 157 -5.01 -0.57 9.92
CA ARG A 157 -6.38 -0.13 10.16
C ARG A 157 -6.97 -0.75 11.43
N TRP A 158 -6.66 -2.01 11.71
CA TRP A 158 -7.01 -2.66 12.97
C TRP A 158 -6.39 -1.93 14.18
N VAL A 159 -5.10 -1.63 14.14
CA VAL A 159 -4.37 -0.94 15.21
C VAL A 159 -4.93 0.47 15.42
N ILE A 160 -5.14 1.23 14.35
CA ILE A 160 -5.69 2.58 14.46
C ILE A 160 -7.10 2.52 15.09
N VAL A 161 -7.97 1.63 14.62
CA VAL A 161 -9.37 1.62 15.07
C VAL A 161 -9.53 0.95 16.43
N VAL A 162 -9.13 -0.32 16.55
CA VAL A 162 -9.42 -1.13 17.74
C VAL A 162 -8.56 -0.75 18.92
N LEU A 163 -7.25 -0.52 18.73
CA LEU A 163 -6.36 -0.21 19.85
C LEU A 163 -6.58 1.18 20.44
N SER A 164 -7.08 2.12 19.64
CA SER A 164 -7.48 3.44 20.15
C SER A 164 -8.87 3.46 20.79
N LEU A 165 -9.77 2.53 20.42
CA LEU A 165 -11.14 2.47 20.99
C LEU A 165 -11.27 1.55 22.19
N HIS A 166 -10.54 0.43 22.25
CA HIS A 166 -10.75 -0.56 23.29
C HIS A 166 -10.29 -0.06 24.68
N ARG A 167 -9.40 0.94 24.70
CA ARG A 167 -8.89 1.63 25.89
C ARG A 167 -8.84 3.12 25.61
N ASP A 168 -9.92 3.80 25.96
CA ASP A 168 -10.08 5.24 25.82
C ASP A 168 -9.87 5.95 27.17
N PHE A 169 -10.43 7.16 27.30
CA PHE A 169 -10.25 8.03 28.46
C PHE A 169 -10.74 7.44 29.78
N LEU A 170 -11.83 6.66 29.76
CA LEU A 170 -12.46 6.14 30.98
C LEU A 170 -12.07 4.66 31.20
N PRO A 171 -11.41 4.32 32.32
CA PRO A 171 -11.10 2.92 32.62
C PRO A 171 -12.34 2.01 32.72
N SER A 172 -13.51 2.56 33.04
CA SER A 172 -14.76 1.80 33.14
C SER A 172 -15.35 1.38 31.79
N SER A 173 -14.96 2.02 30.69
CA SER A 173 -15.40 1.68 29.32
C SER A 173 -14.44 0.73 28.59
N TRP A 174 -13.38 0.28 29.26
CA TRP A 174 -12.39 -0.60 28.63
C TRP A 174 -13.00 -1.95 28.26
N GLY A 175 -12.84 -2.31 26.98
CA GLY A 175 -13.43 -3.50 26.41
C GLY A 175 -12.44 -4.33 25.60
N PHE A 176 -12.91 -5.48 25.15
CA PHE A 176 -12.23 -6.29 24.15
C PHE A 176 -13.13 -6.42 22.94
N TYR A 177 -12.53 -6.32 21.75
CA TYR A 177 -13.22 -6.61 20.51
C TYR A 177 -12.71 -7.96 19.97
N THR A 178 -13.60 -8.95 19.99
CA THR A 178 -13.38 -10.25 19.35
C THR A 178 -14.34 -10.36 18.17
N PRO A 179 -13.84 -10.43 16.93
CA PRO A 179 -14.69 -10.50 15.75
C PRO A 179 -15.54 -11.76 15.78
N THR A 180 -16.79 -11.60 15.40
CA THR A 180 -17.78 -12.67 15.27
C THR A 180 -17.62 -13.39 13.93
N VAL A 181 -18.35 -14.50 13.76
CA VAL A 181 -18.39 -15.23 12.49
C VAL A 181 -18.89 -14.32 11.34
N TRP A 182 -19.79 -13.38 11.63
CA TRP A 182 -20.35 -12.48 10.63
C TRP A 182 -19.35 -11.41 10.14
N ASP A 183 -18.46 -10.95 11.02
CA ASP A 183 -17.39 -10.02 10.65
C ASP A 183 -16.45 -10.68 9.63
N TRP A 184 -16.03 -11.92 9.91
CA TRP A 184 -15.19 -12.70 9.01
C TRP A 184 -15.90 -13.10 7.73
N ALA A 185 -17.16 -13.53 7.80
CA ALA A 185 -17.94 -13.91 6.63
C ALA A 185 -18.12 -12.72 5.68
N THR A 186 -18.38 -11.52 6.21
CA THR A 186 -18.51 -10.29 5.41
C THR A 186 -17.18 -9.91 4.79
N TYR A 187 -16.08 -9.98 5.55
CA TYR A 187 -14.74 -9.69 5.04
C TYR A 187 -14.34 -10.65 3.91
N ILE A 188 -14.49 -11.96 4.10
CA ILE A 188 -14.21 -12.96 3.07
C ILE A 188 -15.16 -12.81 1.87
N GLY A 189 -16.44 -12.53 2.12
CA GLY A 189 -17.44 -12.26 1.09
C GLY A 189 -17.07 -11.07 0.19
N SER A 190 -16.42 -10.05 0.74
CA SER A 190 -15.94 -8.90 -0.04
C SER A 190 -14.88 -9.28 -1.07
N PHE A 191 -13.97 -10.20 -0.74
CA PHE A 191 -13.03 -10.77 -1.73
C PHE A 191 -13.77 -11.57 -2.80
N GLY A 192 -14.79 -12.35 -2.41
CA GLY A 192 -15.63 -13.07 -3.36
C GLY A 192 -16.29 -12.15 -4.38
N LEU A 193 -16.88 -11.05 -3.92
CA LEU A 193 -17.47 -10.03 -4.80
C LEU A 193 -16.41 -9.35 -5.68
N PHE A 194 -15.27 -8.99 -5.10
CA PHE A 194 -14.16 -8.39 -5.84
C PHE A 194 -13.68 -9.30 -6.97
N PHE A 195 -13.35 -10.56 -6.67
CA PHE A 195 -12.87 -11.50 -7.69
C PHE A 195 -13.95 -11.85 -8.71
N PHE A 196 -15.22 -11.93 -8.31
CA PHE A 196 -16.33 -12.12 -9.25
C PHE A 196 -16.38 -11.00 -10.29
N LEU A 197 -16.38 -9.74 -9.85
CA LEU A 197 -16.40 -8.58 -10.75
C LEU A 197 -15.09 -8.46 -11.55
N PHE A 198 -13.96 -8.78 -10.94
CA PHE A 198 -12.65 -8.73 -11.60
C PHE A 198 -12.51 -9.78 -12.69
N PHE A 199 -12.97 -11.01 -12.47
CA PHE A 199 -12.99 -12.04 -13.51
C PHE A 199 -13.98 -11.73 -14.62
N LEU A 200 -15.13 -11.14 -14.28
CA LEU A 200 -16.08 -10.63 -15.28
C LEU A 200 -15.42 -9.55 -16.15
N PHE A 201 -14.69 -8.62 -15.53
CA PHE A 201 -13.93 -7.59 -16.24
C PHE A 201 -12.88 -8.18 -17.18
N ILE A 202 -12.05 -9.11 -16.70
CA ILE A 202 -11.02 -9.77 -17.53
C ILE A 202 -11.66 -10.54 -18.71
N ARG A 203 -12.83 -11.14 -18.50
CA ARG A 203 -13.51 -11.95 -19.52
C ARG A 203 -14.18 -11.11 -20.60
N LEU A 204 -14.77 -9.98 -20.23
CA LEU A 204 -15.62 -9.16 -21.10
C LEU A 204 -14.89 -7.96 -21.73
N LEU A 205 -13.85 -7.43 -21.08
CA LEU A 205 -13.17 -6.21 -21.49
C LEU A 205 -11.67 -6.46 -21.73
N PRO A 206 -11.02 -5.65 -22.60
CA PRO A 206 -9.58 -5.75 -22.81
C PRO A 206 -8.83 -5.32 -21.55
N MET A 207 -8.01 -6.21 -20.98
CA MET A 207 -7.20 -5.94 -19.79
C MET A 207 -6.15 -4.84 -19.97
N ILE A 208 -5.77 -4.56 -21.22
CA ILE A 208 -4.72 -3.60 -21.58
C ILE A 208 -5.31 -2.60 -22.56
N ALA A 209 -5.02 -1.31 -22.35
CA ALA A 209 -5.38 -0.24 -23.26
C ALA A 209 -4.61 -0.38 -24.59
N ILE A 210 -5.23 -1.07 -25.57
CA ILE A 210 -4.60 -1.40 -26.86
C ILE A 210 -4.11 -0.13 -27.58
N PHE A 211 -4.85 0.98 -27.48
CA PHE A 211 -4.50 2.24 -28.14
C PHE A 211 -3.22 2.85 -27.56
N GLU A 212 -3.06 2.88 -26.22
CA GLU A 212 -1.86 3.43 -25.57
C GLU A 212 -0.63 2.58 -25.84
N VAL A 213 -0.78 1.26 -25.85
CA VAL A 213 0.33 0.36 -26.19
C VAL A 213 0.75 0.54 -27.65
N ARG A 214 -0.19 0.73 -28.57
CA ARG A 214 0.13 1.01 -29.98
C ARG A 214 0.87 2.34 -30.14
N ASP A 215 0.44 3.38 -29.42
CA ASP A 215 1.13 4.67 -29.39
C ASP A 215 2.54 4.56 -28.80
N LEU A 216 2.71 3.79 -27.72
CA LEU A 216 4.02 3.54 -27.10
C LEU A 216 4.98 2.84 -28.09
N VAL A 217 4.48 1.85 -28.82
CA VAL A 217 5.26 1.16 -29.87
C VAL A 217 5.65 2.15 -30.96
N HIS A 218 4.74 3.01 -31.40
CA HIS A 218 5.03 4.03 -32.41
C HIS A 218 6.12 5.01 -31.95
N LYS A 219 6.01 5.56 -30.74
CA LYS A 219 7.03 6.43 -30.13
C LYS A 219 8.39 5.76 -30.02
N THR A 220 8.40 4.47 -29.65
CA THR A 220 9.65 3.70 -29.59
C THR A 220 10.27 3.57 -30.98
N HIS A 221 9.48 3.34 -32.02
CA HIS A 221 9.99 3.30 -33.40
C HIS A 221 10.54 4.66 -33.87
N GLU A 222 9.87 5.77 -33.56
CA GLU A 222 10.35 7.12 -33.88
C GLU A 222 11.68 7.45 -33.17
N GLU A 223 11.78 7.15 -31.87
CA GLU A 223 13.02 7.34 -31.11
C GLU A 223 14.19 6.52 -31.68
N THR A 224 13.91 5.26 -32.08
CA THR A 224 14.93 4.39 -32.68
C THR A 224 15.37 4.90 -34.06
N ALA A 225 14.44 5.41 -34.87
CA ALA A 225 14.72 5.99 -36.17
C ALA A 225 15.55 7.29 -36.06
N HIS A 226 15.21 8.17 -35.11
CA HIS A 226 15.98 9.40 -34.85
C HIS A 226 17.37 9.12 -34.26
N GLY A 227 17.51 8.09 -33.42
CA GLY A 227 18.80 7.64 -32.90
C GLY A 227 19.76 7.16 -33.99
N HIS A 228 19.26 6.44 -35.00
CA HIS A 228 20.08 6.00 -36.13
C HIS A 228 20.53 7.15 -37.03
N VAL A 229 19.69 8.16 -37.30
CA VAL A 229 20.07 9.33 -38.09
C VAL A 229 21.14 10.19 -37.39
N GLY A 230 21.12 10.26 -36.06
CA GLY A 230 22.13 10.97 -35.27
C GLY A 230 23.52 10.30 -35.26
N GLU A 231 23.58 8.97 -35.43
CA GLU A 231 24.85 8.23 -35.55
C GLU A 231 25.43 8.28 -36.97
N THR A 232 24.62 8.18 -38.02
CA THR A 232 25.09 8.35 -39.41
C THR A 232 25.57 9.78 -39.70
N GLY A 233 24.88 10.80 -39.19
CA GLY A 233 25.32 12.19 -39.35
C GLY A 233 26.64 12.52 -38.63
N ARG A 234 27.00 11.76 -37.58
CA ARG A 234 28.31 11.88 -36.90
C ARG A 234 29.43 11.12 -37.60
N ALA A 235 29.10 10.03 -38.29
CA ALA A 235 30.05 9.26 -39.09
C ALA A 235 30.39 9.93 -40.43
N GLU A 236 29.51 10.76 -40.99
CA GLU A 236 29.79 11.55 -42.21
C GLU A 236 30.56 12.85 -41.93
N LEU A 237 30.69 13.26 -40.66
CA LEU A 237 31.40 14.48 -40.22
C LEU A 237 32.78 14.19 -39.59
N ALA A 238 33.26 12.95 -39.62
CA ALA A 238 34.58 12.51 -39.13
C ALA A 238 35.45 12.00 -40.29
#